data_AF-A0A5S3YT76-F1
#
_entry.id   AF-A0A5S3YT76-F1
#
_cell.length_a   1.000
_cell.length_b   1.000
_cell.length_c   1.000
_cell.angle_alpha   90.00
_cell.angle_beta   90.00
_cell.angle_gamma   90.00
#
_symmetry.space_group_name_H-M   'P 1'
#
loop_
_entity.id
_entity.type
_entity.pdbx_description
1 polymer ?
#
loop_
_entity_poly.entity_id
_entity_poly.type
_entity_poly.pdbx_seq_one_letter_code
_entity_poly.pdbx_strand_id
1 'polypeptide(L)'
;DNIIGLWAYLKKNGARLGGNTGPFALRAMGKDTFLLSRDVEAYLRAHEIIEGGLQSKRSLQAAQDFFNELVEQSNWSLHALSQLVAYSVGDNLLP
;
A
#
# COMPACT_ATOMS: atom_id res chain seq x y z
N ASP A 1 1.86 2.82 -12.18
CA ASP A 1 1.86 4.29 -12.02
C ASP A 1 0.77 4.77 -11.05
N ASN A 2 -0.52 4.51 -11.29
CA ASN A 2 -1.61 4.93 -10.39
C ASN A 2 -2.45 3.76 -9.81
N ILE A 3 -1.88 3.02 -8.86
CA ILE A 3 -2.55 1.86 -8.24
C ILE A 3 -3.66 2.28 -7.27
N ILE A 4 -3.51 3.42 -6.58
CA ILE A 4 -4.55 3.96 -5.70
C ILE A 4 -5.80 4.42 -6.48
N GLY A 5 -5.63 4.84 -7.74
CA GLY A 5 -6.73 5.13 -8.65
C GLY A 5 -7.53 3.86 -8.99
N LEU A 6 -6.84 2.74 -9.20
CA LEU A 6 -7.49 1.44 -9.36
C LEU A 6 -8.23 1.03 -8.07
N TRP A 7 -7.64 1.26 -6.89
CA TRP A 7 -8.34 1.00 -5.61
C TRP A 7 -9.62 1.84 -5.48
N ALA A 8 -9.56 3.13 -5.84
CA ALA A 8 -10.73 4.00 -5.83
C ALA A 8 -11.81 3.50 -6.80
N TYR A 9 -11.42 3.04 -7.98
CA TYR A 9 -12.34 2.42 -8.93
C TYR A 9 -13.00 1.15 -8.37
N LEU A 10 -12.22 0.25 -7.77
CA LEU A 10 -12.74 -0.97 -7.14
C LEU A 10 -13.67 -0.65 -5.96
N LYS A 11 -13.33 0.33 -5.12
CA LYS A 11 -14.18 0.78 -4.02
C LYS A 11 -15.52 1.32 -4.54
N LYS A 12 -15.52 2.03 -5.66
CA LYS A 12 -16.73 2.64 -6.24
C LYS A 12 -17.63 1.63 -6.96
N ASN A 13 -17.05 0.65 -7.65
CA ASN A 13 -17.78 -0.25 -8.55
C ASN A 13 -17.87 -1.70 -8.07
N GLY A 14 -17.07 -2.09 -7.08
CA GLY A 14 -17.01 -3.45 -6.57
C GLY A 14 -17.88 -3.67 -5.33
N ALA A 15 -18.37 -4.89 -5.15
CA ALA A 15 -19.03 -5.30 -3.92
C ALA A 15 -17.98 -5.61 -2.83
N ARG A 16 -17.92 -4.77 -1.79
CA ARG A 16 -17.01 -4.93 -0.62
C ARG A 16 -15.50 -4.85 -0.94
N LEU A 17 -15.11 -4.16 -2.02
CA LEU A 17 -13.70 -3.96 -2.40
C LEU A 17 -13.10 -2.65 -1.88
N GLY A 18 -13.60 -2.13 -0.76
CA GLY A 18 -13.06 -0.94 -0.10
C GLY A 18 -11.91 -1.26 0.87
N GLY A 19 -11.15 -0.24 1.26
CA GLY A 19 -10.01 -0.41 2.18
C GLY A 19 -8.96 -1.37 1.60
N ASN A 20 -8.38 -2.23 2.44
CA ASN A 20 -7.39 -3.22 2.00
C ASN A 20 -7.98 -4.40 1.22
N THR A 21 -9.30 -4.60 1.20
CA THR A 21 -9.90 -5.74 0.48
C THR A 21 -9.65 -5.67 -1.03
N GLY A 22 -9.75 -4.48 -1.64
CA GLY A 22 -9.41 -4.27 -3.05
C GLY A 22 -7.95 -4.63 -3.38
N PRO A 23 -6.96 -4.04 -2.68
CA PRO A 23 -5.55 -4.39 -2.80
C PRO A 23 -5.26 -5.89 -2.60
N PHE A 24 -5.86 -6.54 -1.60
CA PHE A 24 -5.72 -8.00 -1.42
C PHE A 24 -6.26 -8.79 -2.61
N ALA A 25 -7.44 -8.42 -3.14
CA ALA A 25 -8.01 -9.06 -4.32
C ALA A 25 -7.12 -8.89 -5.56
N LEU A 26 -6.53 -7.69 -5.75
CA LEU A 26 -5.58 -7.44 -6.83
C LEU A 26 -4.37 -8.37 -6.74
N ARG A 27 -3.77 -8.53 -5.55
CA ARG A 27 -2.66 -9.47 -5.34
C ARG A 27 -3.06 -10.91 -5.67
N ALA A 28 -4.23 -11.34 -5.23
CA ALA A 28 -4.74 -12.68 -5.53
C ALA A 28 -4.93 -12.93 -7.04
N MET A 29 -5.20 -11.88 -7.82
CA MET A 29 -5.30 -11.93 -9.28
C MET A 29 -3.98 -11.69 -10.01
N GLY A 30 -2.85 -11.57 -9.29
CA GLY A 30 -1.53 -11.30 -9.88
C GLY A 30 -1.31 -9.85 -10.32
N LYS A 31 -2.19 -8.92 -9.97
CA LYS A 31 -1.97 -7.49 -10.22
C LYS A 31 -1.11 -6.88 -9.12
N ASP A 32 0.06 -6.37 -9.52
CA ASP A 32 1.01 -5.76 -8.59
C ASP A 32 0.44 -4.54 -7.87
N THR A 33 0.63 -4.50 -6.54
CA THR A 33 0.11 -3.47 -5.63
C THR A 33 0.73 -3.56 -4.23
N PHE A 34 0.80 -2.44 -3.51
CA PHE A 34 1.17 -2.41 -2.10
C PHE A 34 -0.05 -2.68 -1.18
N LEU A 35 0.18 -2.94 0.11
CA LEU A 35 -0.87 -3.02 1.12
C LEU A 35 -0.62 -1.99 2.22
N LEU A 36 -1.67 -1.39 2.74
CA LEU A 36 -1.60 -0.57 3.95
C LEU A 36 -1.88 -1.45 5.17
N SER A 37 -0.99 -2.41 5.43
CA SER A 37 -1.04 -3.19 6.67
C SER A 37 -0.76 -2.30 7.88
N ARG A 38 -0.94 -2.84 9.09
CA ARG A 38 -0.59 -2.14 10.33
C ARG A 38 0.86 -1.68 10.33
N ASP A 39 1.78 -2.54 9.91
CA ASP A 39 3.22 -2.26 9.94
C ASP A 39 3.63 -1.27 8.84
N VAL A 40 3.02 -1.36 7.65
CA VAL A 40 3.22 -0.35 6.60
C VAL A 40 2.68 1.01 7.05
N GLU A 41 1.49 1.07 7.66
CA GLU A 41 0.98 2.32 8.23
C GLU A 41 1.92 2.88 9.31
N ALA A 42 2.40 2.02 10.22
CA ALA A 42 3.32 2.42 11.28
C ALA A 42 4.62 3.01 10.72
N TYR A 43 5.23 2.34 9.73
CA TYR A 43 6.41 2.84 9.03
C TYR A 43 6.14 4.21 8.39
N LEU A 44 5.08 4.32 7.58
CA LEU A 44 4.78 5.55 6.85
C LEU A 44 4.52 6.73 7.80
N ARG A 45 3.93 6.48 8.97
CA ARG A 45 3.73 7.52 9.99
C ARG A 45 5.03 7.88 10.71
N ALA A 46 5.83 6.89 11.11
CA ALA A 46 7.10 7.12 11.80
C ALA A 46 8.11 7.91 10.95
N HIS A 47 8.00 7.78 9.63
CA HIS A 47 8.80 8.52 8.66
C HIS A 47 8.11 9.77 8.09
N GLU A 48 7.01 10.22 8.70
CA GLU A 48 6.29 11.46 8.33
C GLU A 48 5.79 11.50 6.88
N ILE A 49 5.66 10.34 6.22
CA ILE A 49 5.18 10.22 4.85
C ILE A 49 3.67 10.45 4.80
N ILE A 50 2.94 9.94 5.81
CA ILE A 50 1.48 10.14 5.91
C ILE A 50 1.11 10.87 7.18
N GLU A 51 0.27 11.90 7.00
CA GLU A 51 -0.38 12.64 8.06
C GLU A 51 -1.90 12.45 7.98
N GLY A 52 -2.58 12.37 9.12
CA GLY A 52 -4.05 12.24 9.18
C GLY A 52 -4.59 10.84 8.88
N GLY A 53 -5.82 10.79 8.37
CA GLY A 53 -6.54 9.53 8.17
C GLY A 53 -5.97 8.69 7.01
N LEU A 54 -5.64 7.42 7.28
CA LEU A 54 -4.99 6.50 6.34
C LEU A 54 -5.68 6.42 4.96
N GLN A 55 -7.01 6.49 4.95
CA GLN A 55 -7.84 6.36 3.74
C GLN A 55 -8.16 7.71 3.08
N SER A 56 -7.55 8.82 3.54
CA SER A 56 -7.70 10.12 2.91
C SER A 56 -7.00 10.12 1.54
N LYS A 57 -7.50 10.92 0.60
CA LYS A 57 -6.86 11.05 -0.72
C LYS A 57 -5.40 11.49 -0.62
N ARG A 58 -5.09 12.38 0.33
CA ARG A 58 -3.73 12.88 0.59
C ARG A 58 -2.80 11.78 1.07
N SER A 59 -3.19 11.02 2.10
CA SER A 59 -2.37 9.92 2.65
C SER A 59 -2.17 8.79 1.62
N LEU A 60 -3.21 8.46 0.84
CA LEU A 60 -3.09 7.46 -0.23
C LEU A 60 -2.13 7.91 -1.32
N GLN A 61 -2.17 9.19 -1.71
CA GLN A 61 -1.25 9.75 -2.70
C GLN A 61 0.20 9.72 -2.19
N ALA A 62 0.44 10.18 -0.96
CA ALA A 62 1.78 10.17 -0.38
C ALA A 62 2.36 8.74 -0.27
N ALA A 63 1.54 7.75 0.10
CA ALA A 63 1.96 6.35 0.10
C ALA A 63 2.28 5.83 -1.31
N GLN A 64 1.47 6.18 -2.32
CA GLN A 64 1.73 5.84 -3.71
C GLN A 64 3.05 6.42 -4.21
N ASP A 65 3.32 7.69 -3.89
CA ASP A 65 4.52 8.39 -4.32
C ASP A 65 5.76 7.76 -3.68
N PHE A 66 5.71 7.48 -2.37
CA PHE A 66 6.78 6.77 -1.66
C PHE A 66 7.10 5.40 -2.29
N PHE A 67 6.08 4.57 -2.56
CA PHE A 67 6.35 3.27 -3.17
C PHE A 67 6.83 3.39 -4.62
N ASN A 68 6.36 4.39 -5.38
CA ASN A 68 6.85 4.63 -6.74
C ASN A 68 8.33 5.02 -6.73
N GLU A 69 8.76 5.87 -5.79
CA GLU A 69 10.17 6.23 -5.62
C GLU A 69 11.03 4.99 -5.33
N LEU A 70 10.57 4.10 -4.44
CA LEU A 70 11.27 2.85 -4.17
C LEU A 70 11.36 1.93 -5.41
N VAL A 71 10.29 1.86 -6.21
CA VAL A 71 10.31 1.12 -7.49
C VAL A 71 11.35 1.71 -8.43
N GLU A 72 11.41 3.04 -8.56
CA GLU A 72 12.38 3.73 -9.42
C GLU A 72 13.82 3.44 -8.99
N GLN A 73 14.10 3.45 -7.69
CA GLN A 73 15.44 3.24 -7.15
C GLN A 73 15.91 1.78 -7.19
N SER A 74 14.99 0.82 -7.07
CA SER A 74 15.32 -0.61 -6.89
C SER A 74 14.98 -1.50 -8.09
N ASN A 75 14.09 -1.04 -8.96
CA ASN A 75 13.44 -1.85 -10.00
C ASN A 75 12.69 -3.08 -9.45
N TRP A 76 12.23 -3.04 -8.20
CA TRP A 76 11.43 -4.10 -7.58
C TRP A 76 9.92 -3.86 -7.74
N SER A 77 9.12 -4.91 -7.58
CA SER A 77 7.65 -4.81 -7.60
C SER A 77 7.09 -4.09 -6.37
N LEU A 78 5.92 -3.47 -6.50
CA LEU A 78 5.20 -2.86 -5.37
C LEU A 78 4.88 -3.90 -4.29
N HIS A 79 4.58 -5.14 -4.69
CA HIS A 79 4.36 -6.25 -3.78
C HIS A 79 5.60 -6.52 -2.91
N ALA A 80 6.75 -6.70 -3.53
CA ALA A 80 8.00 -6.98 -2.83
C ALA A 80 8.39 -5.82 -1.91
N LEU A 81 8.29 -4.57 -2.38
CA LEU A 81 8.59 -3.38 -1.59
C LEU A 81 7.61 -3.21 -0.42
N SER A 82 6.33 -3.52 -0.62
CA SER A 82 5.35 -3.49 0.45
C SER A 82 5.62 -4.53 1.54
N GLN A 83 6.11 -5.72 1.18
CA GLN A 83 6.57 -6.70 2.16
C GLN A 83 7.86 -6.25 2.84
N LEU A 84 8.81 -5.72 2.09
CA LEU A 84 10.07 -5.19 2.62
C LEU A 84 9.81 -4.13 3.70
N VAL A 85 8.93 -3.16 3.42
CA VAL A 85 8.55 -2.11 4.37
C VAL A 85 7.79 -2.68 5.57
N ALA A 86 6.89 -3.65 5.35
CA ALA A 86 6.19 -4.29 6.46
C ALA A 86 7.16 -5.04 7.39
N TYR A 87 8.17 -5.69 6.82
CA TYR A 87 9.16 -6.48 7.56
C TYR A 87 10.32 -5.66 8.13
N SER A 88 10.47 -4.39 7.78
CA SER A 88 11.50 -3.53 8.35
C SER A 88 11.15 -2.99 9.74
N VAL A 89 9.90 -3.16 10.17
CA VAL A 89 9.37 -2.67 11.45
C VAL A 89 8.46 -3.70 12.12
N GLY A 90 8.13 -3.48 13.39
CA GLY A 90 7.24 -4.35 14.16
C GLY A 90 7.89 -5.66 14.61
N ASP A 91 7.09 -6.51 15.24
CA ASP A 91 7.57 -7.75 15.87
C ASP A 91 7.83 -8.88 14.87
N ASN A 92 7.42 -8.73 13.60
CA ASN A 92 7.64 -9.69 12.52
C ASN A 92 7.33 -11.14 12.92
N LEU A 93 6.11 -11.37 13.42
CA LEU A 93 5.66 -12.69 13.80
C LEU A 93 5.57 -13.58 12.56
N LEU A 94 6.38 -14.64 12.53
CA LEU A 94 6.22 -15.70 11.54
C LEU A 94 4.98 -16.53 11.91
N PRO A 95 4.13 -16.89 10.93
CA PRO A 95 2.98 -17.75 11.16
C PRO A 95 3.37 -19.16 11.62
#